data_AF-A0A2H3C1I4-F1
#
_entry.id   AF-A0A2H3C1I4-F1
#
_cell.length_a   1.000
_cell.length_b   1.000
_cell.length_c   1.000
_cell.angle_alpha   90.00
_cell.angle_beta   90.00
_cell.angle_gamma   90.00
#
_symmetry.space_group_name_H-M   'P 1'
#
loop_
_entity.id
_entity.type
_entity.pdbx_description
1 polymer ?
#
loop_
_entity_poly.entity_id
_entity_poly.type
_entity_poly.pdbx_seq_one_letter_code
_entity_poly.pdbx_strand_id
1 'polypeptide(L)'
;MPTTHLTNHWHAVLKLLYTLLSLDQSGEEGMPMDRQCAILNLFLCMVESTYPLPPFIAQDWCTPDLTSRFVRIAFEDGAWARRFNHDGVPPSLIPRLFCFSPIMNEAFKYAAAECLFDQAVKKLDYHPYNTDNPYRTLPRIIQAFVVGLSSSKLDLHISQKFLAYLFKPDTLFAICILLIGNGPSEALRDLARLCPHNSAWPICLQRLQEYVYPAKLSDRYNIPSTLADLETFLEGDGVGPFRSRLLSKAIAQGDDSPPADSPKDPWQNAWHRVRRYITGKDTVHEDIELSNIGGLSNV
;
A
#
# COMPACT_ATOMS: atom_id res chain seq x y z
N MET A 1 33.98 18.43 11.24
CA MET A 1 33.87 17.29 10.31
C MET A 1 33.16 16.12 11.00
N PRO A 2 31.84 15.89 10.73
CA PRO A 2 31.07 14.81 11.36
C PRO A 2 30.43 13.79 10.39
N THR A 3 30.68 13.87 9.08
CA THR A 3 29.96 13.08 8.06
C THR A 3 30.37 11.60 8.02
N THR A 4 31.63 11.27 8.30
CA THR A 4 32.15 9.89 8.20
C THR A 4 31.57 8.94 9.25
N HIS A 5 31.35 9.44 10.47
CA HIS A 5 30.81 8.63 11.57
C HIS A 5 29.35 8.25 11.32
N LEU A 6 28.53 9.18 10.81
CA LEU A 6 27.12 8.95 10.51
C LEU A 6 26.94 7.93 9.38
N THR A 7 27.76 7.99 8.33
CA THR A 7 27.75 7.03 7.22
C THR A 7 28.06 5.60 7.70
N ASN A 8 29.00 5.44 8.63
CA ASN A 8 29.33 4.13 9.19
C ASN A 8 28.17 3.53 9.99
N HIS A 9 27.42 4.34 10.73
CA HIS A 9 26.22 3.89 11.46
C HIS A 9 25.12 3.44 10.50
N TRP A 10 24.88 4.17 9.40
CA TRP A 10 23.88 3.78 8.40
C TRP A 10 24.23 2.47 7.70
N HIS A 11 25.50 2.27 7.37
CA HIS A 11 25.97 1.03 6.77
C HIS A 11 25.82 -0.17 7.73
N ALA A 12 26.10 0.03 9.03
CA ALA A 12 25.90 -1.00 10.04
C ALA A 12 24.41 -1.36 10.22
N VAL A 13 23.51 -0.37 10.26
CA VAL A 13 22.07 -0.61 10.34
C VAL A 13 21.55 -1.30 9.09
N LEU A 14 21.95 -0.87 7.89
CA LEU A 14 21.60 -1.56 6.63
C LEU A 14 22.05 -3.03 6.65
N LYS A 15 23.26 -3.30 7.13
CA LYS A 15 23.79 -4.67 7.22
C LYS A 15 22.98 -5.52 8.19
N LEU A 16 22.61 -4.96 9.34
CA LEU A 16 21.75 -5.63 10.32
C LEU A 16 20.37 -5.96 9.72
N LEU A 17 19.70 -4.98 9.11
CA LEU A 17 18.38 -5.17 8.49
C LEU A 17 18.43 -6.21 7.36
N TYR A 18 19.43 -6.14 6.50
CA TYR A 18 19.66 -7.13 5.43
C TYR A 18 19.84 -8.54 6.01
N THR A 19 20.64 -8.68 7.07
CA THR A 19 20.86 -9.97 7.73
C THR A 19 19.57 -10.51 8.31
N LEU A 20 18.79 -9.69 9.02
CA LEU A 20 17.50 -10.08 9.59
C LEU A 20 16.51 -10.57 8.52
N LEU A 21 16.48 -9.91 7.36
CA LEU A 21 15.62 -10.31 6.23
C LEU A 21 16.14 -11.55 5.48
N SER A 22 17.44 -11.84 5.56
CA SER A 22 18.07 -12.98 4.89
C SER A 22 18.02 -14.27 5.71
N LEU A 23 17.93 -14.18 7.05
CA LEU A 23 17.88 -15.34 7.94
C LEU A 23 16.63 -16.18 7.67
N ASP A 24 16.75 -17.44 7.28
CA ASP A 24 15.60 -18.34 7.17
C ASP A 24 14.99 -18.56 8.57
N GLN A 25 13.69 -18.32 8.72
CA GLN A 25 12.98 -18.41 10.01
C GLN A 25 11.89 -19.48 9.98
N SER A 26 12.18 -20.59 9.31
CA SER A 26 11.29 -21.74 9.11
C SER A 26 11.01 -22.58 10.37
N GLY A 27 11.13 -22.02 11.59
CA GLY A 27 10.81 -22.69 12.86
C GLY A 27 9.79 -21.89 13.68
N GLU A 28 8.96 -22.59 14.47
CA GLU A 28 7.79 -22.10 15.24
C GLU A 28 8.01 -20.85 16.14
N GLU A 29 9.25 -20.40 16.31
CA GLU A 29 9.64 -19.17 17.03
C GLU A 29 10.09 -18.07 16.06
N GLY A 30 9.42 -18.00 14.90
CA GLY A 30 9.66 -17.01 13.86
C GLY A 30 9.24 -15.59 14.25
N MET A 31 9.91 -14.59 13.68
CA MET A 31 9.61 -13.18 13.87
C MET A 31 8.17 -12.88 13.43
N PRO A 32 7.39 -12.15 14.26
CA PRO A 32 6.05 -11.72 13.90
C PRO A 32 5.99 -10.99 12.56
N MET A 33 4.93 -11.24 11.79
CA MET A 33 4.78 -10.80 10.40
C MET A 33 4.82 -9.27 10.24
N ASP A 34 4.21 -8.56 11.19
CA ASP A 34 4.22 -7.11 11.34
C ASP A 34 5.65 -6.57 11.50
N ARG A 35 6.47 -7.25 12.31
CA ARG A 35 7.87 -6.88 12.51
C ARG A 35 8.69 -7.12 11.23
N GLN A 36 8.44 -8.21 10.52
CA GLN A 36 9.08 -8.45 9.21
C GLN A 36 8.71 -7.36 8.20
N CYS A 37 7.44 -6.97 8.12
CA CYS A 37 6.99 -5.86 7.27
C CYS A 37 7.63 -4.53 7.65
N ALA A 38 7.76 -4.22 8.94
CA ALA A 38 8.39 -3.00 9.43
C ALA A 38 9.89 -2.96 9.10
N ILE A 39 10.61 -4.08 9.30
CA ILE A 39 12.02 -4.22 8.96
C ILE A 39 12.21 -4.08 7.45
N LEU A 40 11.38 -4.74 6.64
CA LEU A 40 11.45 -4.64 5.18
C LEU A 40 11.21 -3.20 4.72
N ASN A 41 10.18 -2.54 5.25
CA ASN A 41 9.88 -1.15 4.92
C ASN A 41 11.06 -0.24 5.26
N LEU A 42 11.66 -0.39 6.45
CA LEU A 42 12.82 0.39 6.86
C LEU A 42 14.05 0.10 6.00
N PHE A 43 14.31 -1.17 5.68
CA PHE A 43 15.41 -1.58 4.83
C PHE A 43 15.32 -0.92 3.45
N LEU A 44 14.18 -1.05 2.76
CA LEU A 44 13.96 -0.44 1.45
C LEU A 44 14.08 1.09 1.50
N CYS A 45 13.55 1.68 2.57
CA CYS A 45 13.65 3.11 2.83
C CYS A 45 15.10 3.59 2.95
N MET A 46 15.94 2.81 3.65
CA MET A 46 17.36 3.12 3.79
C MET A 46 18.15 2.84 2.51
N VAL A 47 17.83 1.80 1.76
CA VAL A 47 18.45 1.54 0.44
C VAL A 47 18.17 2.71 -0.51
N GLU A 48 16.94 3.21 -0.53
CA GLU A 48 16.56 4.36 -1.37
C GLU A 48 17.26 5.67 -0.95
N SER A 49 17.52 5.85 0.35
CA SER A 49 18.01 7.12 0.92
C SER A 49 19.52 7.14 1.19
N THR A 50 20.24 6.02 1.06
CA THR A 50 21.67 5.94 1.38
C THR A 50 22.52 6.07 0.13
N TYR A 51 23.33 7.13 0.08
CA TYR A 51 24.33 7.31 -0.97
C TYR A 51 25.68 7.76 -0.38
N PRO A 52 26.81 7.11 -0.74
CA PRO A 52 26.91 5.90 -1.56
C PRO A 52 26.38 4.66 -0.82
N LEU A 53 25.84 3.70 -1.57
CA LEU A 53 25.43 2.41 -1.02
C LEU A 53 26.66 1.61 -0.56
N PRO A 54 26.57 0.88 0.57
CA PRO A 54 27.62 -0.06 0.97
C PRO A 54 27.91 -1.07 -0.15
N PRO A 55 29.17 -1.53 -0.33
CA PRO A 55 29.53 -2.48 -1.40
C PRO A 55 28.67 -3.75 -1.42
N PHE A 56 28.35 -4.30 -0.25
CA PHE A 56 27.50 -5.51 -0.14
C PHE A 56 26.06 -5.27 -0.60
N ILE A 57 25.57 -4.02 -0.54
CA ILE A 57 24.27 -3.66 -1.11
C ILE A 57 24.43 -3.38 -2.60
N ALA A 58 25.41 -2.57 -2.99
CA ALA A 58 25.57 -2.11 -4.36
C ALA A 58 25.73 -3.23 -5.41
N GLN A 59 26.23 -4.41 -5.01
CA GLN A 59 26.49 -5.52 -5.92
C GLN A 59 25.29 -6.45 -6.11
N ASP A 60 24.72 -7.04 -5.05
CA ASP A 60 23.77 -8.17 -5.20
C ASP A 60 22.69 -8.26 -4.09
N TRP A 61 22.22 -7.14 -3.55
CA TRP A 61 21.26 -7.17 -2.43
C TRP A 61 19.86 -7.72 -2.76
N CYS A 62 19.50 -7.79 -4.04
CA CYS A 62 18.16 -8.17 -4.49
C CYS A 62 18.23 -9.43 -5.36
N THR A 63 18.76 -10.51 -4.80
CA THR A 63 18.76 -11.82 -5.45
C THR A 63 17.33 -12.33 -5.69
N PRO A 64 17.09 -13.25 -6.64
CA PRO A 64 15.76 -13.80 -6.88
C PRO A 64 15.07 -14.39 -5.62
N ASP A 65 15.84 -15.09 -4.77
CA ASP A 65 15.33 -15.68 -3.53
C ASP A 65 14.90 -14.61 -2.52
N LEU A 66 15.74 -13.58 -2.31
CA LEU A 66 15.40 -12.46 -1.43
C LEU A 66 14.23 -11.65 -1.96
N THR A 67 14.16 -11.45 -3.27
CA THR A 67 13.05 -10.75 -3.94
C THR A 67 11.73 -11.48 -3.67
N SER A 68 11.71 -12.80 -3.91
CA SER A 68 10.54 -13.65 -3.65
C SER A 68 10.15 -13.59 -2.17
N ARG A 69 11.13 -13.58 -1.28
CA ARG A 69 10.90 -13.43 0.15
C ARG A 69 10.31 -12.07 0.53
N PHE A 70 10.79 -10.97 -0.03
CA PHE A 70 10.24 -9.64 0.23
C PHE A 70 8.78 -9.54 -0.20
N VAL A 71 8.45 -10.13 -1.35
CA VAL A 71 7.09 -10.21 -1.87
C VAL A 71 6.19 -11.05 -0.96
N ARG A 72 6.66 -12.23 -0.53
CA ARG A 72 5.98 -13.05 0.46
C ARG A 72 5.75 -12.29 1.76
N ILE A 73 6.75 -11.57 2.26
CA ILE A 73 6.59 -10.74 3.46
C ILE A 73 5.49 -9.68 3.27
N ALA A 74 5.36 -9.11 2.08
CA ALA A 74 4.36 -8.10 1.84
C ALA A 74 2.95 -8.66 1.61
N PHE A 75 2.81 -9.87 1.03
CA PHE A 75 1.56 -10.34 0.45
C PHE A 75 1.05 -11.70 0.96
N GLU A 76 1.90 -12.49 1.63
CA GLU A 76 1.53 -13.79 2.19
C GLU A 76 0.47 -13.62 3.31
N ASP A 77 -0.35 -14.67 3.51
CA ASP A 77 -1.42 -14.76 4.53
C ASP A 77 -2.57 -13.73 4.47
N GLY A 78 -2.58 -12.86 3.45
CA GLY A 78 -3.63 -11.86 3.29
C GLY A 78 -3.57 -10.74 4.35
N ALA A 79 -2.48 -10.62 5.11
CA ALA A 79 -2.31 -9.61 6.16
C ALA A 79 -2.34 -8.18 5.61
N TRP A 80 -1.86 -7.98 4.38
CA TRP A 80 -1.98 -6.74 3.60
C TRP A 80 -3.43 -6.29 3.36
N ALA A 81 -4.37 -7.22 3.37
CA ALA A 81 -5.80 -6.94 3.26
C ALA A 81 -6.47 -6.80 4.63
N ARG A 82 -5.80 -7.06 5.77
CA ARG A 82 -6.40 -6.96 7.11
C ARG A 82 -6.13 -5.59 7.76
N ARG A 83 -6.88 -5.30 8.83
CA ARG A 83 -7.01 -4.02 9.54
C ARG A 83 -5.65 -3.41 9.95
N PHE A 84 -5.61 -2.08 10.03
CA PHE A 84 -4.73 -1.34 10.96
C PHE A 84 -5.18 -1.58 12.41
N ASN A 85 -4.86 -2.73 12.98
CA ASN A 85 -4.35 -2.67 14.35
C ASN A 85 -2.84 -2.39 14.25
N HIS A 86 -2.13 -2.19 15.35
CA HIS A 86 -0.70 -1.87 15.34
C HIS A 86 0.20 -2.90 14.63
N ASP A 87 -0.38 -3.98 14.09
CA ASP A 87 0.26 -5.18 13.52
C ASP A 87 0.06 -5.34 11.98
N GLY A 88 -0.29 -4.27 11.26
CA GLY A 88 -0.53 -4.30 9.81
C GLY A 88 0.68 -3.93 8.94
N VAL A 89 0.61 -4.24 7.63
CA VAL A 89 1.62 -3.83 6.65
C VAL A 89 1.76 -2.30 6.64
N PRO A 90 2.97 -1.72 6.77
CA PRO A 90 3.14 -0.28 6.70
C PRO A 90 2.56 0.29 5.40
N PRO A 91 1.75 1.36 5.43
CA PRO A 91 1.11 1.89 4.22
C PRO A 91 2.08 2.39 3.16
N SER A 92 3.36 2.58 3.51
CA SER A 92 4.43 2.94 2.56
C SER A 92 5.17 1.73 1.98
N LEU A 93 4.96 0.52 2.49
CA LEU A 93 5.70 -0.66 2.03
C LEU A 93 5.40 -0.97 0.56
N ILE A 94 4.13 -1.12 0.18
CA ILE A 94 3.75 -1.52 -1.18
C ILE A 94 4.25 -0.51 -2.24
N PRO A 95 4.02 0.82 -2.10
CA PRO A 95 4.60 1.78 -3.03
C PRO A 95 6.12 1.69 -3.14
N ARG A 96 6.83 1.45 -2.03
CA ARG A 96 8.30 1.31 -2.03
C ARG A 96 8.77 0.05 -2.72
N LEU A 97 8.08 -1.08 -2.59
CA LEU A 97 8.42 -2.30 -3.33
C LEU A 97 8.49 -2.01 -4.83
N PHE A 98 7.60 -1.16 -5.34
CA PHE A 98 7.50 -0.85 -6.77
C PHE A 98 8.54 0.19 -7.24
N CYS A 99 9.29 0.80 -6.31
CA CYS A 99 10.47 1.60 -6.67
C CYS A 99 11.59 0.73 -7.28
N PHE A 100 11.65 -0.55 -6.92
CA PHE A 100 12.70 -1.49 -7.30
C PHE A 100 12.19 -2.49 -8.34
N SER A 101 12.77 -2.47 -9.55
CA SER A 101 12.31 -3.31 -10.67
C SER A 101 12.26 -4.82 -10.37
N PRO A 102 13.29 -5.45 -9.74
CA PRO A 102 13.23 -6.89 -9.45
C PRO A 102 12.05 -7.24 -8.52
N ILE A 103 11.85 -6.43 -7.47
CA ILE A 103 10.78 -6.62 -6.48
C ILE A 103 9.41 -6.39 -7.12
N MET A 104 9.26 -5.35 -7.92
CA MET A 104 8.02 -5.09 -8.65
C MET A 104 7.66 -6.25 -9.57
N ASN A 105 8.60 -6.72 -10.39
CA ASN A 105 8.37 -7.85 -11.29
C ASN A 105 7.89 -9.11 -10.54
N GLU A 106 8.52 -9.41 -9.40
CA GLU A 106 8.15 -10.56 -8.60
C GLU A 106 6.80 -10.38 -7.89
N ALA A 107 6.48 -9.17 -7.43
CA ALA A 107 5.19 -8.85 -6.84
C ALA A 107 4.03 -9.06 -7.83
N PHE A 108 4.22 -8.65 -9.09
CA PHE A 108 3.23 -8.87 -10.14
C PHE A 108 3.07 -10.34 -10.52
N LYS A 109 4.19 -11.08 -10.62
CA LYS A 109 4.13 -12.54 -10.83
C LYS A 109 3.38 -13.24 -9.72
N TYR A 110 3.76 -12.98 -8.47
CA TYR A 110 3.12 -13.55 -7.29
C TYR A 110 1.64 -13.22 -7.27
N ALA A 111 1.28 -11.95 -7.51
CA ALA A 111 -0.11 -11.53 -7.44
C ALA A 111 -1.00 -12.19 -8.51
N ALA A 112 -0.46 -12.41 -9.73
CA ALA A 112 -1.17 -13.16 -10.76
C ALA A 112 -1.25 -14.67 -10.48
N ALA A 113 -0.18 -15.26 -9.93
CA ALA A 113 -0.10 -16.70 -9.65
C ALA A 113 -0.99 -17.11 -8.47
N GLU A 114 -0.94 -16.35 -7.38
CA GLU A 114 -1.72 -16.60 -6.16
C GLU A 114 -3.13 -15.99 -6.21
N CYS A 115 -3.50 -15.43 -7.36
CA CYS A 115 -4.76 -14.72 -7.58
C CYS A 115 -5.09 -13.78 -6.41
N LEU A 116 -4.18 -12.84 -6.13
CA LEU A 116 -4.17 -12.05 -4.90
C LEU A 116 -5.50 -11.34 -4.60
N PHE A 117 -6.19 -10.86 -5.64
CA PHE A 117 -7.47 -10.17 -5.52
C PHE A 117 -8.68 -11.09 -5.48
N ASP A 118 -8.54 -12.40 -5.61
CA ASP A 118 -9.65 -13.35 -5.42
C ASP A 118 -10.09 -13.38 -3.95
N GLN A 119 -9.20 -13.00 -3.02
CA GLN A 119 -9.60 -12.74 -1.64
C GLN A 119 -10.57 -11.55 -1.53
N ALA A 120 -10.45 -10.55 -2.40
CA ALA A 120 -11.40 -9.45 -2.47
C ALA A 120 -12.76 -9.93 -3.03
N VAL A 121 -12.73 -10.77 -4.08
CA VAL A 121 -13.93 -11.42 -4.65
C VAL A 121 -14.68 -12.22 -3.57
N LYS A 122 -14.00 -13.18 -2.93
CA LYS A 122 -14.62 -14.03 -1.90
C LYS A 122 -15.25 -13.21 -0.78
N LYS A 123 -14.63 -12.12 -0.36
CA LYS A 123 -15.11 -11.34 0.79
C LYS A 123 -16.26 -10.39 0.46
N LEU A 124 -16.41 -9.99 -0.81
CA LEU A 124 -17.63 -9.32 -1.29
C LEU A 124 -18.85 -10.23 -1.14
N ASP A 125 -18.68 -11.53 -1.35
CA ASP A 125 -19.76 -12.52 -1.25
C ASP A 125 -20.23 -12.78 0.20
N TYR A 126 -19.33 -12.75 1.18
CA TYR A 126 -19.65 -13.12 2.58
C TYR A 126 -20.10 -11.96 3.46
N HIS A 127 -19.60 -10.74 3.23
CA HIS A 127 -19.98 -9.57 4.02
C HIS A 127 -20.07 -8.34 3.12
N PRO A 128 -21.27 -8.03 2.58
CA PRO A 128 -21.50 -6.77 1.89
C PRO A 128 -21.38 -5.62 2.91
N TYR A 129 -20.15 -5.15 3.10
CA TYR A 129 -19.78 -3.92 3.80
C TYR A 129 -20.35 -3.75 5.22
N ASN A 130 -19.84 -4.54 6.16
CA ASN A 130 -20.00 -4.19 7.58
C ASN A 130 -19.18 -2.93 7.90
N THR A 131 -19.78 -1.98 8.63
CA THR A 131 -19.42 -0.55 8.58
C THR A 131 -18.21 -0.14 9.43
N ASP A 132 -17.53 -1.10 10.08
CA ASP A 132 -16.27 -0.89 10.81
C ASP A 132 -15.02 -1.11 9.94
N ASN A 133 -15.17 -0.76 8.65
CA ASN A 133 -14.40 -1.16 7.47
C ASN A 133 -12.91 -1.47 7.73
N PRO A 134 -12.53 -2.75 7.84
CA PRO A 134 -11.14 -3.16 8.03
C PRO A 134 -10.27 -3.06 6.77
N TYR A 135 -10.79 -2.55 5.64
CA TYR A 135 -10.17 -2.64 4.31
C TYR A 135 -9.78 -1.29 3.69
N ARG A 136 -9.51 -0.24 4.49
CA ARG A 136 -9.03 1.07 3.96
C ARG A 136 -7.76 0.96 3.10
N THR A 137 -6.96 -0.08 3.32
CA THR A 137 -5.67 -0.27 2.64
C THR A 137 -5.81 -0.94 1.28
N LEU A 138 -6.85 -1.76 1.08
CA LEU A 138 -7.02 -2.55 -0.14
C LEU A 138 -7.15 -1.70 -1.42
N PRO A 139 -7.97 -0.61 -1.46
CA PRO A 139 -7.99 0.28 -2.62
C PRO A 139 -6.63 0.93 -2.93
N ARG A 140 -5.80 1.22 -1.92
CA ARG A 140 -4.46 1.78 -2.12
C ARG A 140 -3.49 0.76 -2.70
N ILE A 141 -3.62 -0.51 -2.30
CA ILE A 141 -2.80 -1.60 -2.85
C ILE A 141 -3.19 -1.83 -4.31
N ILE A 142 -4.49 -1.89 -4.60
CA ILE A 142 -5.00 -1.95 -5.98
C ILE A 142 -4.45 -0.78 -6.80
N GLN A 143 -4.53 0.46 -6.28
CA GLN A 143 -3.97 1.62 -6.95
C GLN A 143 -2.47 1.45 -7.25
N ALA A 144 -1.68 0.94 -6.29
CA ALA A 144 -0.26 0.71 -6.52
C ALA A 144 -0.03 -0.26 -7.70
N PHE A 145 -0.80 -1.34 -7.80
CA PHE A 145 -0.71 -2.28 -8.94
C PHE A 145 -1.14 -1.62 -10.26
N VAL A 146 -2.23 -0.85 -10.28
CA VAL A 146 -2.67 -0.13 -11.47
C VAL A 146 -1.62 0.88 -11.94
N VAL A 147 -1.03 1.66 -11.04
CA VAL A 147 0.06 2.59 -11.35
C VAL A 147 1.30 1.83 -11.82
N GLY A 148 1.62 0.71 -11.18
CA GLY A 148 2.75 -0.16 -11.53
C GLY A 148 2.65 -0.73 -12.95
N LEU A 149 1.45 -0.98 -13.48
CA LEU A 149 1.25 -1.46 -14.86
C LEU A 149 1.70 -0.46 -15.92
N SER A 150 1.70 0.84 -15.59
CA SER A 150 2.21 1.91 -16.45
C SER A 150 3.72 2.14 -16.31
N SER A 151 4.40 1.41 -15.43
CA SER A 151 5.82 1.59 -15.14
C SER A 151 6.71 0.97 -16.22
N SER A 152 7.67 1.74 -16.74
CA SER A 152 8.69 1.23 -17.67
C SER A 152 9.65 0.22 -17.03
N LYS A 153 9.62 0.07 -15.69
CA LYS A 153 10.43 -0.89 -14.93
C LYS A 153 9.81 -2.30 -14.91
N LEU A 154 8.56 -2.45 -15.32
CA LEU A 154 7.83 -3.72 -15.30
C LEU A 154 8.10 -4.48 -16.59
N ASP A 155 8.45 -5.75 -16.45
CA ASP A 155 8.63 -6.63 -17.58
C ASP A 155 7.32 -6.77 -18.38
N LEU A 156 7.44 -6.68 -19.70
CA LEU A 156 6.28 -6.66 -20.60
C LEU A 156 5.48 -7.97 -20.51
N HIS A 157 6.15 -9.12 -20.39
CA HIS A 157 5.46 -10.40 -20.33
C HIS A 157 4.73 -10.57 -18.98
N ILE A 158 5.34 -10.13 -17.89
CA ILE A 158 4.71 -10.10 -16.56
C ILE A 158 3.49 -9.18 -16.58
N SER A 159 3.62 -7.98 -17.16
CA SER A 159 2.51 -7.02 -17.31
C SER A 159 1.34 -7.63 -18.05
N GLN A 160 1.58 -8.29 -19.20
CA GLN A 160 0.54 -8.96 -19.98
C GLN A 160 -0.16 -10.08 -19.19
N LYS A 161 0.59 -10.93 -18.47
CA LYS A 161 -0.01 -11.99 -17.64
C LYS A 161 -0.88 -11.41 -16.52
N PHE A 162 -0.40 -10.35 -15.87
CA PHE A 162 -1.14 -9.72 -14.79
C PHE A 162 -2.40 -9.01 -15.32
N LEU A 163 -2.33 -8.36 -16.49
CA LEU A 163 -3.52 -7.79 -17.15
C LEU A 163 -4.54 -8.88 -17.48
N ALA A 164 -4.11 -10.03 -18.01
CA ALA A 164 -5.02 -11.15 -18.27
C ALA A 164 -5.71 -11.67 -16.99
N TYR A 165 -5.00 -11.65 -15.85
CA TYR A 165 -5.58 -11.93 -14.54
C TYR A 165 -6.58 -10.85 -14.11
N LEU A 166 -6.17 -9.58 -14.17
CA LEU A 166 -6.92 -8.42 -13.70
C LEU A 166 -8.27 -8.26 -14.44
N PHE A 167 -8.28 -8.55 -15.73
CA PHE A 167 -9.44 -8.46 -16.61
C PHE A 167 -10.30 -9.73 -16.65
N LYS A 168 -10.08 -10.70 -15.75
CA LYS A 168 -11.09 -11.74 -15.50
C LYS A 168 -12.37 -11.06 -14.96
N PRO A 169 -13.58 -11.46 -15.41
CA PRO A 169 -14.81 -10.75 -15.06
C PRO A 169 -15.04 -10.56 -13.56
N ASP A 170 -14.82 -11.59 -12.74
CA ASP A 170 -15.05 -11.51 -11.29
C ASP A 170 -14.01 -10.63 -10.59
N THR A 171 -12.74 -10.75 -11.00
CA THR A 171 -11.62 -9.95 -10.48
C THR A 171 -11.81 -8.47 -10.82
N LEU A 172 -12.12 -8.16 -12.08
CA LEU A 172 -12.36 -6.80 -12.54
C LEU A 172 -13.53 -6.15 -11.78
N PHE A 173 -14.63 -6.88 -11.65
CA PHE A 173 -15.80 -6.42 -10.90
C PHE A 173 -15.47 -6.11 -9.44
N ALA A 174 -14.80 -7.03 -8.74
CA ALA A 174 -14.43 -6.84 -7.34
C ALA A 174 -13.52 -5.62 -7.14
N ILE A 175 -12.56 -5.42 -8.03
CA ILE A 175 -11.65 -4.28 -8.00
C ILE A 175 -12.40 -2.97 -8.27
N CYS A 176 -13.26 -2.92 -9.29
CA CYS A 176 -14.05 -1.74 -9.59
C CYS A 176 -14.97 -1.34 -8.42
N ILE A 177 -15.64 -2.30 -7.78
CA ILE A 177 -16.45 -2.04 -6.58
C ILE A 177 -15.62 -1.37 -5.48
N LEU A 178 -14.43 -1.92 -5.19
CA LEU A 178 -13.56 -1.39 -4.15
C LEU A 178 -13.05 0.03 -4.48
N LEU A 179 -12.78 0.30 -5.76
CA LEU A 179 -12.34 1.61 -6.22
C LEU A 179 -13.46 2.66 -6.19
N ILE A 180 -14.70 2.28 -6.52
CA ILE A 180 -15.88 3.17 -6.48
C ILE A 180 -16.28 3.51 -5.03
N GLY A 181 -16.34 2.50 -4.16
CA GLY A 181 -16.86 2.67 -2.80
C GLY A 181 -15.86 3.23 -1.80
N ASN A 182 -14.55 3.21 -2.08
CA ASN A 182 -13.54 3.64 -1.12
C ASN A 182 -12.16 3.96 -1.72
N GLY A 183 -12.04 3.99 -3.05
CA GLY A 183 -10.76 4.18 -3.73
C GLY A 183 -10.55 5.58 -4.29
N PRO A 184 -9.31 5.88 -4.72
CA PRO A 184 -9.02 7.09 -5.48
C PRO A 184 -9.65 6.99 -6.87
N SER A 185 -10.44 7.99 -7.26
CA SER A 185 -11.11 8.03 -8.58
C SER A 185 -10.13 7.96 -9.76
N GLU A 186 -8.87 8.35 -9.54
CA GLU A 186 -7.78 8.23 -10.50
C GLU A 186 -7.45 6.77 -10.82
N ALA A 187 -7.43 5.89 -9.81
CA ALA A 187 -7.10 4.47 -10.01
C ALA A 187 -8.12 3.75 -10.91
N LEU A 188 -9.40 4.10 -10.81
CA LEU A 188 -10.44 3.53 -11.68
C LEU A 188 -10.26 3.98 -13.14
N ARG A 189 -9.88 5.25 -13.33
CA ARG A 189 -9.57 5.78 -14.66
C ARG A 189 -8.34 5.14 -15.25
N ASP A 190 -7.27 5.03 -14.46
CA ASP A 190 -6.03 4.45 -14.92
C ASP A 190 -6.25 2.97 -15.28
N LEU A 191 -7.07 2.25 -14.52
CA LEU A 191 -7.50 0.90 -14.88
C LEU A 191 -8.25 0.85 -16.22
N ALA A 192 -9.19 1.77 -16.45
CA ALA A 192 -9.92 1.87 -17.71
C ALA A 192 -9.00 2.19 -18.90
N ARG A 193 -7.96 3.01 -18.68
CA ARG A 193 -6.96 3.36 -19.70
C ARG A 193 -6.05 2.20 -20.11
N LEU A 194 -5.80 1.25 -19.22
CA LEU A 194 -4.89 0.13 -19.51
C LEU A 194 -5.40 -0.74 -20.66
N CYS A 195 -6.70 -1.04 -20.68
CA CYS A 195 -7.34 -1.82 -21.75
C CYS A 195 -8.79 -1.36 -21.99
N PRO A 196 -9.04 -0.20 -22.62
CA PRO A 196 -10.38 0.37 -22.77
C PRO A 196 -11.32 -0.52 -23.59
N HIS A 197 -10.80 -1.25 -24.57
CA HIS A 197 -11.58 -2.13 -25.45
C HIS A 197 -11.66 -3.59 -24.97
N ASN A 198 -11.32 -3.87 -23.70
CA ASN A 198 -11.39 -5.22 -23.18
C ASN A 198 -12.86 -5.70 -23.08
N SER A 199 -13.13 -6.93 -23.53
CA SER A 199 -14.47 -7.53 -23.54
C SER A 199 -15.07 -7.77 -22.15
N ALA A 200 -14.27 -7.68 -21.08
CA ALA A 200 -14.77 -7.77 -19.70
C ALA A 200 -15.49 -6.50 -19.23
N TRP A 201 -15.27 -5.34 -19.88
CA TRP A 201 -15.88 -4.08 -19.45
C TRP A 201 -17.41 -4.07 -19.48
N PRO A 202 -18.09 -4.49 -20.56
CA PRO A 202 -19.55 -4.52 -20.59
C PRO A 202 -20.16 -5.37 -19.47
N ILE A 203 -19.57 -6.54 -19.20
CA ILE A 203 -20.01 -7.45 -18.12
C ILE A 203 -19.80 -6.80 -16.76
N CYS A 204 -18.64 -6.16 -16.55
CA CYS A 204 -18.33 -5.46 -15.31
C CYS A 204 -19.28 -4.29 -15.06
N LEU A 205 -19.51 -3.44 -16.07
CA LEU A 205 -20.42 -2.28 -15.99
C LEU A 205 -21.84 -2.71 -15.65
N GLN A 206 -22.37 -3.73 -16.34
CA GLN A 206 -23.70 -4.27 -16.05
C GLN A 206 -23.80 -4.71 -14.58
N ARG A 207 -22.83 -5.50 -14.10
CA ARG A 207 -22.82 -5.95 -12.70
C ARG A 207 -22.70 -4.78 -11.71
N LEU A 208 -21.93 -3.74 -12.03
CA LEU A 208 -21.78 -2.56 -11.20
C LEU A 208 -23.07 -1.73 -11.11
N GLN A 209 -23.87 -1.68 -12.19
CA GLN A 209 -25.17 -1.01 -12.24
C GLN A 209 -26.24 -1.80 -11.46
N GLU A 210 -26.21 -3.13 -11.55
CA GLU A 210 -27.12 -4.03 -10.83
C GLU A 210 -26.76 -4.22 -9.35
N TYR A 211 -25.53 -3.86 -8.95
CA TYR A 211 -25.04 -4.03 -7.59
C TYR A 211 -25.79 -3.13 -6.60
N VAL A 212 -26.32 -3.74 -5.53
CA VAL A 212 -27.00 -3.01 -4.45
C VAL A 212 -25.97 -2.42 -3.50
N TYR A 213 -25.64 -1.15 -3.71
CA TYR A 213 -24.71 -0.43 -2.84
C TYR A 213 -25.31 -0.19 -1.44
N PRO A 214 -24.55 -0.43 -0.37
CA PRO A 214 -24.94 -0.04 0.98
C PRO A 214 -25.26 1.46 1.07
N ALA A 215 -26.35 1.83 1.75
CA ALA A 215 -26.81 3.21 1.86
C ALA A 215 -25.70 4.20 2.26
N LYS A 216 -24.86 3.84 3.24
CA LYS A 216 -23.73 4.69 3.68
C LYS A 216 -22.70 4.98 2.58
N LEU A 217 -22.51 4.08 1.61
CA LEU A 217 -21.62 4.30 0.47
C LEU A 217 -22.30 5.21 -0.56
N SER A 218 -23.58 4.97 -0.85
CA SER A 218 -24.36 5.81 -1.75
C SER A 218 -24.50 7.26 -1.24
N ASP A 219 -24.61 7.45 0.08
CA ASP A 219 -24.70 8.78 0.70
C ASP A 219 -23.35 9.51 0.69
N ARG A 220 -22.25 8.76 0.82
CA ARG A 220 -20.89 9.33 0.91
C ARG A 220 -20.26 9.56 -0.45
N TYR A 221 -20.55 8.72 -1.43
CA TYR A 221 -19.92 8.72 -2.74
C TYR A 221 -20.98 8.90 -3.83
N ASN A 222 -20.71 9.76 -4.81
CA ASN A 222 -21.59 9.95 -5.95
C ASN A 222 -21.41 8.80 -6.96
N ILE A 223 -21.83 7.60 -6.55
CA ILE A 223 -21.70 6.34 -7.29
C ILE A 223 -22.38 6.44 -8.67
N PRO A 224 -23.64 6.92 -8.81
CA PRO A 224 -24.28 7.02 -10.11
C PRO A 224 -23.48 7.87 -11.11
N SER A 225 -22.96 9.03 -10.65
CA SER A 225 -22.12 9.85 -11.53
C SER A 225 -20.79 9.19 -11.86
N THR A 226 -20.18 8.44 -10.93
CA THR A 226 -18.91 7.75 -11.19
C THR A 226 -19.07 6.64 -12.22
N LEU A 227 -20.19 5.91 -12.18
CA LEU A 227 -20.53 4.90 -13.18
C LEU A 227 -20.80 5.53 -14.55
N ALA A 228 -21.57 6.61 -14.61
CA ALA A 228 -21.82 7.33 -15.86
C ALA A 228 -20.53 7.90 -16.48
N ASP A 229 -19.62 8.43 -15.64
CA ASP A 229 -18.31 8.92 -16.09
C ASP A 229 -17.47 7.75 -16.68
N LEU A 230 -17.55 6.56 -16.09
CA LEU A 230 -16.84 5.35 -16.55
C LEU A 230 -17.39 4.81 -17.85
N GLU A 231 -18.71 4.69 -17.95
CA GLU A 231 -19.41 4.25 -19.15
C GLU A 231 -19.08 5.17 -20.33
N THR A 232 -19.23 6.49 -20.14
CA THR A 232 -18.88 7.50 -21.16
C THR A 232 -17.41 7.39 -21.58
N PHE A 233 -16.50 7.15 -20.65
CA PHE A 233 -15.07 7.02 -20.94
C PHE A 233 -14.76 5.78 -21.78
N LEU A 234 -15.43 4.65 -21.50
CA LEU A 234 -15.23 3.40 -22.23
C LEU A 234 -15.89 3.42 -23.61
N GLU A 235 -17.02 4.11 -23.76
CA GLU A 235 -17.69 4.36 -25.06
C GLU A 235 -16.90 5.32 -25.96
N GLY A 236 -16.24 6.33 -25.36
CA GLY A 236 -15.45 7.34 -26.08
C GLY A 236 -14.01 6.92 -26.42
N ASP A 237 -13.74 5.63 -26.60
CA ASP A 237 -12.41 5.05 -26.88
C ASP A 237 -11.33 5.43 -25.85
N GLY A 238 -11.71 5.72 -24.60
CA GLY A 238 -10.78 6.21 -23.58
C GLY A 238 -10.31 7.65 -23.77
N VAL A 239 -10.92 8.40 -24.70
CA VAL A 239 -10.66 9.80 -25.00
C VAL A 239 -11.83 10.65 -24.46
N GLY A 240 -11.88 10.82 -23.14
CA GLY A 240 -12.93 11.60 -22.49
C GLY A 240 -12.52 12.18 -21.14
N PRO A 241 -13.16 13.26 -20.68
CA PRO A 241 -12.90 13.85 -19.38
C PRO A 241 -13.51 12.99 -18.26
N PHE A 242 -12.89 11.85 -17.96
CA PHE A 242 -13.17 11.16 -16.71
C PHE A 242 -12.62 12.05 -15.59
N ARG A 243 -13.47 12.55 -14.67
CA ARG A 243 -13.21 13.56 -13.61
C ARG A 243 -11.75 13.96 -13.36
N SER A 244 -11.14 14.73 -14.27
CA SER A 244 -9.89 15.42 -13.98
C SER A 244 -10.23 16.71 -13.24
N ARG A 245 -10.40 16.64 -11.91
CA ARG A 245 -10.59 17.85 -11.09
C ARG A 245 -9.29 18.42 -10.52
N LEU A 246 -8.13 17.94 -10.94
CA LEU A 246 -6.84 18.48 -10.50
C LEU A 246 -5.83 18.53 -11.65
N LEU A 247 -6.01 19.45 -12.62
CA LEU A 247 -4.90 20.22 -13.23
C LEU A 247 -5.43 21.27 -14.24
N SER A 248 -6.26 22.24 -13.80
CA SER A 248 -6.62 23.36 -14.71
C SER A 248 -6.73 24.71 -14.01
N LYS A 249 -6.15 24.87 -12.81
CA LYS A 249 -6.18 26.17 -12.11
C LYS A 249 -4.95 26.54 -11.30
N ALA A 250 -3.78 25.99 -11.65
CA ALA A 250 -2.50 26.38 -11.02
C ALA A 250 -1.38 26.66 -12.02
N ILE A 251 -1.72 27.05 -13.26
CA ILE A 251 -0.76 27.65 -14.18
C ILE A 251 -1.32 29.01 -14.60
N ALA A 252 -1.35 29.94 -13.64
CA ALA A 252 -1.37 31.38 -13.88
C ALA A 252 -0.99 32.08 -12.58
N GLN A 253 0.21 32.68 -12.58
CA GLN A 253 0.77 33.60 -11.56
C GLN A 253 1.14 32.91 -10.23
N GLY A 254 2.39 32.84 -9.77
CA GLY A 254 3.51 33.78 -9.87
C GLY A 254 3.72 34.38 -8.48
N ASP A 255 4.70 33.88 -7.71
CA ASP A 255 5.70 34.72 -7.03
C ASP A 255 6.76 33.85 -6.33
N ASP A 256 8.02 34.23 -6.54
CA ASP A 256 9.22 33.65 -5.95
C ASP A 256 9.49 34.30 -4.59
N SER A 257 9.31 33.57 -3.48
CA SER A 257 10.10 33.76 -2.23
C SER A 257 9.83 32.62 -1.22
N PRO A 258 10.87 32.07 -0.56
CA PRO A 258 10.71 30.99 0.41
C PRO A 258 10.33 31.53 1.80
N PRO A 259 9.37 30.91 2.52
CA PRO A 259 9.18 31.20 3.94
C PRO A 259 10.32 30.59 4.75
N ALA A 260 10.94 31.41 5.59
CA ALA A 260 11.81 30.99 6.67
C ALA A 260 11.04 30.15 7.72
N ASP A 261 11.78 29.31 8.43
CA ASP A 261 11.38 28.42 9.53
C ASP A 261 10.77 27.06 9.15
N SER A 262 11.68 26.14 8.78
CA SER A 262 11.44 24.70 8.70
C SER A 262 11.47 24.06 10.10
N PRO A 263 10.46 23.27 10.50
CA PRO A 263 10.50 22.56 11.78
C PRO A 263 11.48 21.38 11.74
N LYS A 264 12.23 21.24 12.84
CA LYS A 264 13.25 20.22 13.13
C LYS A 264 12.94 18.84 12.54
N ASP A 265 13.86 18.42 11.69
CA ASP A 265 14.17 17.09 11.18
C ASP A 265 13.16 15.95 11.48
N PRO A 266 12.29 15.60 10.53
CA PRO A 266 11.38 14.45 10.59
C PRO A 266 12.07 13.13 10.96
N TRP A 267 13.38 13.04 10.70
CA TRP A 267 14.20 11.86 10.93
C TRP A 267 14.48 11.57 12.40
N GLN A 268 14.58 12.59 13.25
CA GLN A 268 14.73 12.40 14.70
C GLN A 268 13.51 11.68 15.29
N ASN A 269 12.31 12.03 14.81
CA ASN A 269 11.07 11.38 15.23
C ASN A 269 10.97 9.92 14.75
N ALA A 270 11.47 9.62 13.55
CA ALA A 270 11.54 8.25 13.04
C ALA A 270 12.52 7.39 13.87
N TRP A 271 13.71 7.93 14.17
CA TRP A 271 14.73 7.25 14.96
C TRP A 271 14.28 6.97 16.41
N HIS A 272 13.58 7.92 17.04
CA HIS A 272 13.03 7.71 18.38
C HIS A 272 11.99 6.59 18.44
N ARG A 273 11.19 6.43 17.37
CA ARG A 273 10.20 5.35 17.28
C ARG A 273 10.89 3.99 17.13
N VAL A 274 11.84 3.87 16.22
CA VAL A 274 12.62 2.64 16.00
C VAL A 274 13.37 2.22 17.25
N ARG A 275 13.99 3.18 17.97
CA ARG A 275 14.72 2.90 19.20
C ARG A 275 13.81 2.32 20.30
N ARG A 276 12.57 2.81 20.46
CA ARG A 276 11.61 2.25 21.42
C ARG A 276 11.28 0.80 21.12
N TYR A 277 11.06 0.46 19.85
CA TYR A 277 10.77 -0.91 19.41
C TYR A 277 11.94 -1.87 19.62
N ILE A 278 13.19 -1.41 19.46
CA ILE A 278 14.39 -2.26 19.62
C ILE A 278 14.69 -2.54 21.09
N THR A 279 14.48 -1.56 21.98
CA THR A 279 14.86 -1.69 23.40
C THR A 279 13.84 -2.39 24.29
N GLY A 280 12.67 -2.81 23.76
CA GLY A 280 11.69 -3.60 24.50
C GLY A 280 11.20 -2.98 25.82
N LYS A 281 11.23 -1.65 25.95
CA LYS A 281 10.69 -0.95 27.13
C LYS A 281 9.23 -0.61 26.90
N ASP A 282 8.39 -1.63 27.00
CA ASP A 282 7.03 -1.50 27.52
C ASP A 282 6.82 -2.66 28.48
N THR A 283 7.00 -2.38 29.77
CA THR A 283 6.28 -3.02 30.89
C THR A 283 6.57 -2.20 32.16
N VAL A 284 5.49 -1.75 32.82
CA VAL A 284 5.37 -1.22 34.20
C VAL A 284 5.87 0.24 34.38
N HIS A 285 5.11 1.26 34.79
CA HIS A 285 3.85 1.42 35.55
C HIS A 285 2.95 2.48 34.88
N GLU A 286 1.71 2.13 34.56
CA GLU A 286 0.60 3.06 34.76
C GLU A 286 0.10 2.79 36.18
N ASP A 287 0.38 3.71 37.11
CA ASP A 287 -0.30 3.69 38.40
C ASP A 287 -1.76 4.05 38.18
N ILE A 288 -2.59 3.04 38.41
CA ILE A 288 -4.01 3.14 38.66
C ILE A 288 -4.17 3.87 40.00
N GLU A 289 -4.42 5.17 39.98
CA GLU A 289 -5.13 5.84 41.07
C GLU A 289 -6.60 6.00 40.69
N LEU A 290 -7.32 4.89 40.82
CA LEU A 290 -8.74 4.91 41.17
C LEU A 290 -8.85 4.36 42.59
N SER A 291 -8.89 5.26 43.56
CA SER A 291 -9.43 4.97 44.89
C SER A 291 -10.45 6.04 45.26
N ASN A 292 -11.70 5.64 45.06
CA ASN A 292 -12.83 5.83 45.96
C ASN A 292 -13.26 7.26 46.30
N ILE A 293 -14.22 7.73 45.51
CA ILE A 293 -15.36 8.52 46.01
C ILE A 293 -16.31 7.56 46.76
N GLY A 294 -16.57 7.89 48.02
CA GLY A 294 -17.62 7.32 48.87
C GLY A 294 -17.16 7.38 50.32
N GLY A 295 -17.78 8.07 51.27
CA GLY A 295 -18.98 8.90 51.30
C GLY A 295 -19.02 9.58 52.69
N LEU A 296 -20.04 10.40 52.90
CA LEU A 296 -20.39 11.13 54.12
C LEU A 296 -20.20 10.39 55.46
N SER A 297 -19.64 11.07 56.48
CA SER A 297 -20.31 11.34 57.78
C SER A 297 -19.46 12.18 58.77
N ASN A 298 -20.10 13.20 59.37
CA ASN A 298 -19.93 13.78 60.71
C ASN A 298 -18.55 14.27 61.19
N VAL A 299 -18.38 15.59 61.39
CA VAL A 299 -18.69 16.38 62.61
C VAL A 299 -19.01 17.81 62.20
#